data_AF-A0A2N7DD26-F1
#
_entry.id   AF-A0A2N7DD26-F1
#
_cell.length_a   1.000
_cell.length_b   1.000
_cell.length_c   1.000
_cell.angle_alpha   90.00
_cell.angle_beta   90.00
_cell.angle_gamma   90.00
#
_symmetry.space_group_name_H-M   'P 1'
#
loop_
_entity.id
_entity.type
_entity.pdbx_description
1 polymer ?
#
loop_
_entity_poly.entity_id
_entity_poly.type
_entity_poly.pdbx_seq_one_letter_code
_entity_poly.pdbx_strand_id
1 'polypeptide(L)'
;MKKLSVNQIKAIKTEQLLLDVINKPNNFTNDDKLIHALRSQGALAQYDNPVLNITSCSLNTLKSNCNDTLKRKYKGLDILRVNAKTAIEDKEQEPKVDKPNKATLSGLRLKVNELNSELESLRFACFNLTNIIDELRSFTKKLAVYDGTSDARYDLYKDQDYEIRLKLDYTNQFQAYKNSQEEYQRFLNASN
;
A
#
# COMPACT_ATOMS: atom_id res chain seq x y z
N MET A 1 10.09 18.74 42.64
CA MET A 1 9.76 17.73 41.60
C MET A 1 9.45 16.41 42.28
N LYS A 2 8.31 15.79 41.96
CA LYS A 2 7.92 14.48 42.52
C LYS A 2 8.86 13.40 41.95
N LYS A 3 9.54 12.63 42.81
CA LYS A 3 10.43 11.54 42.37
C LYS A 3 9.57 10.46 41.70
N LEU A 4 9.81 10.19 40.43
CA LEU A 4 9.09 9.15 39.69
C LEU A 4 9.46 7.76 40.23
N SER A 5 8.47 6.88 40.32
CA SER A 5 8.71 5.48 40.68
C SER A 5 9.47 4.76 39.57
N VAL A 6 10.14 3.67 39.91
CA VAL A 6 10.86 2.81 38.94
C VAL A 6 9.93 2.36 37.79
N ASN A 7 8.67 2.04 38.09
CA ASN A 7 7.70 1.60 37.08
C ASN A 7 7.19 2.76 36.20
N GLN A 8 7.14 3.99 36.73
CA GLN A 8 6.83 5.17 35.92
C GLN A 8 7.98 5.50 34.97
N ILE A 9 9.23 5.35 35.43
CA ILE A 9 10.43 5.49 34.59
C ILE A 9 10.41 4.43 33.49
N LYS A 10 10.11 3.16 33.81
CA LYS A 10 9.94 2.09 32.82
C LYS A 10 8.93 2.49 31.74
N ALA A 11 7.75 3.01 32.11
CA ALA A 11 6.72 3.39 31.15
C ALA A 11 7.22 4.48 30.17
N ILE A 12 7.86 5.53 30.67
CA ILE A 12 8.43 6.61 29.85
C ILE A 12 9.54 6.08 28.94
N LYS A 13 10.46 5.29 29.48
CA LYS A 13 11.59 4.74 28.73
C LYS A 13 11.17 3.75 27.67
N THR A 14 10.12 2.98 27.93
CA THR A 14 9.51 2.09 26.94
C THR A 14 8.85 2.90 25.82
N GLU A 15 8.12 3.98 26.12
CA GLU A 15 7.54 4.85 25.08
C GLU A 15 8.64 5.48 24.19
N GLN A 16 9.72 5.96 24.79
CA GLN A 16 10.89 6.50 24.07
C GLN A 16 11.52 5.44 23.16
N LEU A 17 11.78 4.25 23.70
CA LEU A 17 12.35 3.14 22.93
C LEU A 17 11.45 2.76 21.73
N LEU A 18 10.14 2.66 21.92
CA LEU A 18 9.23 2.30 20.83
C LEU A 18 9.20 3.37 19.73
N LEU A 19 9.27 4.65 20.10
CA LEU A 19 9.40 5.74 19.12
C LEU A 19 10.73 5.67 18.38
N ASP A 20 11.83 5.35 19.07
CA ASP A 20 13.15 5.18 18.45
C ASP A 20 13.16 4.00 17.48
N VAL A 21 12.51 2.89 17.82
CA VAL A 21 12.35 1.73 16.93
C VAL A 21 11.54 2.10 15.69
N ILE A 22 10.43 2.84 15.84
CA ILE A 22 9.62 3.30 14.70
C ILE A 22 10.43 4.24 13.78
N ASN A 23 11.22 5.14 14.37
CA ASN A 23 11.98 6.14 13.61
C ASN A 23 13.27 5.57 12.99
N LYS A 24 13.91 4.60 13.64
CA LYS A 24 15.21 4.02 13.25
C LYS A 24 15.23 2.50 13.43
N PRO A 25 14.36 1.75 12.75
CA PRO A 25 14.20 0.30 12.96
C PRO A 25 15.49 -0.50 12.69
N ASN A 26 16.34 -0.03 11.77
CA ASN A 26 17.63 -0.66 11.41
C ASN A 26 18.57 -0.90 12.61
N ASN A 27 18.47 -0.08 13.66
CA ASN A 27 19.32 -0.23 14.84
C ASN A 27 18.88 -1.38 15.76
N PHE A 28 17.71 -1.95 15.52
CA PHE A 28 17.03 -2.87 16.43
C PHE A 28 16.68 -4.22 15.78
N THR A 29 17.02 -4.43 14.50
CA THR A 29 16.74 -5.67 13.76
C THR A 29 17.52 -6.89 14.26
N ASN A 30 18.61 -6.68 15.01
CA ASN A 30 19.39 -7.76 15.62
C ASN A 30 19.14 -7.91 17.14
N ASP A 31 18.16 -7.20 17.69
CA ASP A 31 17.81 -7.29 19.11
C ASP A 31 16.69 -8.31 19.32
N ASP A 32 17.06 -9.60 19.38
CA ASP A 32 16.12 -10.72 19.55
C ASP A 32 15.25 -10.57 20.80
N LYS A 33 15.79 -9.97 21.87
CA LYS A 33 15.06 -9.75 23.12
C LYS A 33 13.95 -8.73 22.91
N LEU A 34 14.25 -7.63 22.24
CA LEU A 34 13.26 -6.61 21.90
C LEU A 34 12.23 -7.14 20.90
N ILE A 35 12.66 -7.87 19.86
CA ILE A 35 11.77 -8.51 18.89
C ILE A 35 10.78 -9.46 19.60
N HIS A 36 11.27 -10.27 20.54
CA HIS A 36 10.40 -11.12 21.36
C HIS A 36 9.41 -10.30 22.21
N ALA A 37 9.89 -9.23 22.85
CA ALA A 37 9.06 -8.34 23.66
C ALA A 37 7.92 -7.69 22.87
N LEU A 38 8.14 -7.34 21.61
CA LEU A 38 7.14 -6.70 20.75
C LEU A 38 5.99 -7.63 20.35
N ARG A 39 6.14 -8.96 20.46
CA ARG A 39 5.11 -9.95 20.06
C ARG A 39 3.83 -9.86 20.88
N SER A 40 3.91 -9.49 22.15
CA SER A 40 2.73 -9.41 23.02
C SER A 40 2.85 -8.33 24.09
N GLN A 41 1.71 -7.89 24.60
CA GLN A 41 1.64 -6.95 25.72
C GLN A 41 2.35 -7.47 26.97
N GLY A 42 2.22 -8.78 27.26
CA GLY A 42 2.85 -9.41 28.41
C GLY A 42 4.37 -9.49 28.26
N ALA A 43 4.86 -9.84 27.07
CA ALA A 43 6.29 -9.89 26.78
C ALA A 43 6.93 -8.49 26.89
N LEU A 44 6.26 -7.45 26.40
CA LEU A 44 6.73 -6.06 26.57
C LEU A 44 6.79 -5.64 28.04
N ALA A 45 5.84 -6.09 28.87
CA ALA A 45 5.88 -5.82 30.31
C ALA A 45 7.09 -6.50 30.98
N GLN A 46 7.42 -7.72 30.57
CA GLN A 46 8.56 -8.47 31.09
C GLN A 46 9.92 -8.01 30.55
N TYR A 47 9.94 -7.23 29.46
CA TYR A 47 11.16 -6.71 28.88
C TYR A 47 11.95 -5.85 29.89
N ASP A 48 13.23 -6.17 30.04
CA ASP A 48 14.19 -5.43 30.83
C ASP A 48 15.39 -5.01 29.97
N ASN A 49 15.86 -3.80 30.20
CA ASN A 49 17.07 -3.25 29.63
C ASN A 49 17.69 -2.28 30.65
N PRO A 50 18.66 -2.74 31.46
CA PRO A 50 19.28 -1.92 32.50
C PRO A 50 19.95 -0.66 31.96
N VAL A 51 20.52 -0.71 30.75
CA VAL A 51 21.18 0.45 30.10
C VAL A 51 20.16 1.56 29.82
N LEU A 52 18.93 1.19 29.45
CA LEU A 52 17.84 2.13 29.19
C LEU A 52 16.98 2.43 30.42
N ASN A 53 17.34 1.90 31.60
CA ASN A 53 16.54 1.95 32.82
C ASN A 53 15.12 1.38 32.65
N ILE A 54 15.00 0.33 31.85
CA ILE A 54 13.76 -0.44 31.70
C ILE A 54 13.88 -1.67 32.59
N THR A 55 13.00 -1.82 33.57
CA THR A 55 12.98 -2.97 34.47
C THR A 55 11.75 -3.83 34.20
N SER A 56 11.84 -5.15 34.34
CA SER A 56 10.67 -6.04 34.17
C SER A 56 9.55 -5.72 35.19
N CYS A 57 8.29 -5.80 34.76
CA CYS A 57 7.14 -5.72 35.67
C CYS A 57 5.93 -6.51 35.14
N SER A 58 4.89 -6.68 35.97
CA SER A 58 3.66 -7.31 35.52
C SER A 58 2.91 -6.45 34.50
N LEU A 59 2.10 -7.07 33.64
CA LEU A 59 1.27 -6.36 32.66
C LEU A 59 0.34 -5.33 33.31
N ASN A 60 -0.27 -5.67 34.44
CA ASN A 60 -1.18 -4.76 35.14
C ASN A 60 -0.41 -3.59 35.76
N THR A 61 0.80 -3.83 36.26
CA THR A 61 1.70 -2.77 36.73
C THR A 61 2.09 -1.83 35.59
N LEU A 62 2.42 -2.36 34.40
CA LEU A 62 2.71 -1.51 33.24
C LEU A 62 1.47 -0.68 32.86
N LYS A 63 0.28 -1.30 32.79
CA LYS A 63 -0.98 -0.63 32.46
C LYS A 63 -1.27 0.55 33.38
N SER A 64 -1.23 0.35 34.69
CA SER A 64 -1.51 1.42 35.66
C SER A 64 -0.50 2.56 35.54
N ASN A 65 0.80 2.24 35.51
CA ASN A 65 1.85 3.26 35.42
C ASN A 65 1.80 4.04 34.08
N CYS A 66 1.45 3.39 32.97
CA CYS A 66 1.23 4.07 31.70
C CYS A 66 0.04 5.03 31.76
N ASN A 67 -1.07 4.63 32.38
CA ASN A 67 -2.25 5.47 32.53
C ASN A 67 -1.99 6.69 33.41
N ASP A 68 -1.13 6.54 34.42
CA ASP A 68 -0.78 7.61 35.35
C ASP A 68 0.29 8.56 34.81
N THR A 69 1.14 8.10 33.88
CA THR A 69 2.37 8.82 33.50
C THR A 69 2.38 9.29 32.05
N LEU A 70 1.81 8.50 31.12
CA LEU A 70 1.89 8.79 29.68
C LEU A 70 0.66 9.57 29.21
N LYS A 71 0.90 10.57 28.34
CA LYS A 71 -0.18 11.40 27.77
C LYS A 71 -1.22 10.57 27.02
N ARG A 72 -0.77 9.55 26.28
CA ARG A 72 -1.64 8.65 25.50
C ARG A 72 -2.05 7.38 26.26
N LYS A 73 -1.72 7.30 27.55
CA LYS A 73 -2.05 6.18 28.44
C LYS A 73 -1.55 4.84 27.89
N TYR A 74 -1.98 3.73 28.49
CA TYR A 74 -1.56 2.39 28.06
C TYR A 74 -1.95 2.07 26.60
N LYS A 75 -3.12 2.51 26.15
CA LYS A 75 -3.58 2.27 24.77
C LYS A 75 -2.63 2.88 23.73
N GLY A 76 -2.09 4.07 24.00
CA GLY A 76 -1.08 4.69 23.17
C GLY A 76 0.21 3.89 23.09
N LEU A 77 0.66 3.34 24.23
CA LEU A 77 1.85 2.49 24.27
C LEU A 77 1.65 1.19 23.46
N ASP A 78 0.47 0.57 23.54
CA ASP A 78 0.20 -0.66 22.77
C ASP A 78 0.13 -0.39 21.25
N ILE A 79 -0.41 0.77 20.84
CA ILE A 79 -0.33 1.22 19.44
C ILE A 79 1.13 1.37 19.00
N LEU A 80 1.96 2.01 19.83
CA LEU A 80 3.40 2.14 19.54
C LEU A 80 4.10 0.78 19.46
N ARG A 81 3.71 -0.19 20.30
CA ARG A 81 4.24 -1.56 20.25
C ARG A 81 3.93 -2.23 18.91
N VAL A 82 2.68 -2.16 18.45
CA VAL A 82 2.28 -2.73 17.14
C VAL A 82 3.05 -2.04 16.02
N ASN A 83 3.12 -0.70 16.04
CA ASN A 83 3.84 0.05 15.02
C ASN A 83 5.35 -0.26 15.00
N ALA A 84 5.97 -0.40 16.18
CA ALA A 84 7.38 -0.78 16.31
C ALA A 84 7.63 -2.20 15.80
N LYS A 85 6.71 -3.13 16.08
CA LYS A 85 6.76 -4.50 15.57
C LYS A 85 6.72 -4.50 14.03
N THR A 86 5.75 -3.81 13.45
CA THR A 86 5.60 -3.68 12.00
C THR A 86 6.83 -3.02 11.38
N ALA A 87 7.37 -1.96 11.99
CA ALA A 87 8.58 -1.29 11.49
C ALA A 87 9.81 -2.21 11.44
N ILE A 88 9.95 -3.16 12.38
CA ILE A 88 11.03 -4.17 12.33
C ILE A 88 10.72 -5.25 11.28
N GLU A 89 9.49 -5.77 11.24
CA GLU A 89 9.09 -6.79 10.26
C GLU A 89 9.24 -6.29 8.82
N ASP A 90 8.86 -5.03 8.55
CA ASP A 90 9.05 -4.39 7.25
C ASP A 90 10.54 -4.28 6.87
N LYS A 91 11.43 -4.11 7.86
CA LYS A 91 12.89 -4.10 7.64
C LYS A 91 13.52 -5.48 7.49
N GLU A 92 12.97 -6.50 8.14
CA GLU A 92 13.41 -7.89 7.92
C GLU A 92 12.96 -8.42 6.56
N GLN A 93 11.80 -7.94 6.07
CA GLN A 93 11.28 -8.23 4.74
C GLN A 93 11.89 -7.35 3.64
N GLU A 94 12.57 -6.25 4.00
CA GLU A 94 13.47 -5.60 3.05
C GLU A 94 14.54 -6.62 2.66
N PRO A 95 14.71 -6.94 1.35
CA PRO A 95 15.74 -7.88 0.92
C PRO A 95 17.08 -7.42 1.51
N LYS A 96 17.84 -8.34 2.10
CA LYS A 96 19.19 -8.09 2.63
C LYS A 96 20.09 -7.66 1.47
N VAL A 97 20.08 -6.38 1.14
CA VAL A 97 20.94 -5.79 0.11
C VAL A 97 22.18 -5.29 0.82
N ASP A 98 23.28 -6.00 0.63
CA ASP A 98 24.64 -5.49 0.81
C ASP A 98 24.76 -4.14 0.11
N LYS A 99 24.76 -3.04 0.88
CA LYS A 99 24.80 -1.63 0.42
C LYS A 99 23.70 -1.28 -0.61
N PRO A 100 22.93 -0.21 -0.40
CA PRO A 100 21.87 0.14 -1.35
C PRO A 100 22.49 0.54 -2.70
N ASN A 101 22.48 -0.37 -3.67
CA ASN A 101 22.36 0.05 -5.05
C ASN A 101 20.97 0.68 -5.14
N LYS A 102 20.92 2.02 -5.11
CA LYS A 102 19.70 2.84 -5.25
C LYS A 102 18.83 2.39 -6.46
N ALA A 103 19.41 1.66 -7.40
CA ALA A 103 18.78 1.03 -8.56
C ALA A 103 17.68 -0.01 -8.24
N THR A 104 17.73 -0.74 -7.12
CA THR A 104 16.81 -1.87 -6.89
C THR A 104 15.47 -1.45 -6.24
N LEU A 105 15.49 -0.49 -5.31
CA LEU A 105 14.26 0.06 -4.73
C LEU A 105 13.55 1.00 -5.72
N SER A 106 14.31 1.75 -6.52
CA SER A 106 13.76 2.54 -7.63
C SER A 106 13.20 1.62 -8.71
N GLY A 107 13.88 0.52 -9.06
CA GLY A 107 13.39 -0.48 -10.01
C GLY A 107 12.10 -1.16 -9.57
N LEU A 108 11.99 -1.52 -8.29
CA LEU A 108 10.74 -2.06 -7.73
C LEU A 108 9.60 -1.04 -7.74
N ARG A 109 9.87 0.22 -7.36
CA ARG A 109 8.86 1.30 -7.44
C ARG A 109 8.45 1.60 -8.88
N LEU A 110 9.39 1.59 -9.81
CA LEU A 110 9.12 1.73 -11.24
C LEU A 110 8.21 0.59 -11.69
N LYS A 111 8.52 -0.65 -11.32
CA LYS A 111 7.70 -1.80 -11.70
C LYS A 111 6.29 -1.76 -11.11
N VAL A 112 6.13 -1.30 -9.86
CA VAL A 112 4.81 -1.08 -9.26
C VAL A 112 4.03 -0.02 -10.03
N ASN A 113 4.67 1.08 -10.40
CA ASN A 113 4.01 2.14 -11.18
C ASN A 113 3.62 1.66 -12.59
N GLU A 114 4.48 0.88 -13.25
CA GLU A 114 4.19 0.25 -14.54
C GLU A 114 2.99 -0.69 -14.44
N LEU A 115 2.99 -1.60 -13.47
CA LEU A 115 1.89 -2.57 -13.27
C LEU A 115 0.58 -1.86 -12.94
N ASN A 116 0.60 -0.80 -12.13
CA ASN A 116 -0.59 0.00 -11.87
C ASN A 116 -1.10 0.71 -13.13
N SER A 117 -0.19 1.22 -13.97
CA SER A 117 -0.58 1.86 -15.22
C SER A 117 -1.19 0.87 -16.21
N GLU A 118 -0.57 -0.31 -16.37
CA GLU A 118 -1.10 -1.42 -17.18
C GLU A 118 -2.49 -1.84 -16.69
N LEU A 119 -2.68 -1.96 -15.37
CA LEU A 119 -3.96 -2.34 -14.77
C LEU A 119 -5.06 -1.30 -15.04
N GLU A 120 -4.75 -0.02 -14.93
CA GLU A 120 -5.70 1.05 -15.27
C GLU A 120 -6.01 1.09 -16.78
N SER A 121 -5.03 0.80 -17.64
CA SER A 121 -5.28 0.65 -19.09
C SER A 121 -6.24 -0.50 -19.38
N LEU A 122 -6.02 -1.65 -18.73
CA LEU A 122 -6.87 -2.83 -18.90
C LEU A 122 -8.30 -2.57 -18.39
N ARG A 123 -8.45 -1.91 -17.23
CA ARG A 123 -9.76 -1.50 -16.70
C ARG A 123 -10.50 -0.59 -17.66
N PHE A 124 -9.80 0.40 -18.23
CA PHE A 124 -10.38 1.30 -19.22
C PHE A 124 -10.83 0.56 -20.48
N ALA A 125 -10.01 -0.36 -21.01
CA ALA A 125 -10.37 -1.18 -22.16
C ALA A 125 -11.61 -2.05 -21.87
N CYS A 126 -11.67 -2.71 -20.71
CA CYS A 126 -12.83 -3.49 -20.29
C CYS A 126 -14.11 -2.64 -20.17
N PHE A 127 -14.01 -1.43 -19.62
CA PHE A 127 -15.14 -0.50 -19.54
C PHE A 127 -15.65 -0.12 -20.92
N ASN A 128 -14.78 0.28 -21.85
CA ASN A 128 -15.18 0.64 -23.21
C ASN A 128 -15.78 -0.53 -23.97
N LEU A 129 -15.20 -1.73 -23.85
CA LEU A 129 -15.75 -2.94 -24.46
C LEU A 129 -17.15 -3.26 -23.91
N THR A 130 -17.37 -3.05 -22.61
CA THR A 130 -18.70 -3.23 -22.00
C THR A 130 -19.72 -2.26 -22.60
N ASN A 131 -19.36 -0.99 -22.77
CA ASN A 131 -20.21 0.01 -23.42
C ASN A 131 -20.52 -0.35 -24.89
N ILE A 132 -19.51 -0.79 -25.65
CA ILE A 132 -19.70 -1.23 -27.04
C ILE A 132 -20.65 -2.43 -27.11
N ILE A 133 -20.54 -3.38 -26.18
CA ILE A 133 -21.45 -4.53 -26.10
C ILE A 133 -22.89 -4.09 -25.80
N ASP A 134 -23.07 -3.12 -24.90
CA ASP A 134 -24.40 -2.59 -24.60
C ASP A 134 -25.02 -1.83 -25.79
N GLU A 135 -24.21 -1.05 -26.51
CA GLU A 135 -24.63 -0.39 -27.74
C GLU A 135 -25.01 -1.41 -28.84
N LEU A 136 -24.19 -2.45 -29.05
CA LEU A 136 -24.46 -3.54 -29.97
C LEU A 136 -25.78 -4.24 -29.65
N ARG A 137 -26.03 -4.51 -28.36
CA ARG A 137 -27.28 -5.13 -27.90
C ARG A 137 -28.49 -4.24 -28.19
N SER A 138 -28.39 -2.94 -27.88
CA SER A 138 -29.43 -1.96 -28.17
C SER A 138 -29.70 -1.86 -29.67
N PHE A 139 -28.64 -1.84 -30.48
CA PHE A 139 -28.75 -1.78 -31.93
C PHE A 139 -29.35 -3.03 -32.56
N THR A 140 -28.94 -4.21 -32.10
CA THR A 140 -29.51 -5.49 -32.54
C THR A 140 -31.02 -5.52 -32.29
N LYS A 141 -31.46 -4.99 -31.13
CA LYS A 141 -32.89 -4.82 -30.84
C LYS A 141 -33.58 -3.88 -31.82
N LYS A 142 -32.97 -2.73 -32.15
CA LYS A 142 -33.51 -1.78 -33.16
C LYS A 142 -33.68 -2.44 -34.52
N LEU A 143 -32.69 -3.19 -35.00
CA LEU A 143 -32.77 -3.90 -36.28
C LEU A 143 -33.84 -5.00 -36.27
N ALA A 144 -34.02 -5.70 -35.15
CA ALA A 144 -35.00 -6.78 -35.03
C ALA A 144 -36.45 -6.28 -35.08
N VAL A 145 -36.71 -5.07 -34.59
CA VAL A 145 -38.06 -4.46 -34.55
C VAL A 145 -38.30 -3.45 -35.66
N TYR A 146 -37.36 -3.30 -36.61
CA TYR A 146 -37.46 -2.34 -37.70
C TYR A 146 -38.53 -2.76 -38.70
N ASP A 147 -39.48 -1.88 -38.98
CA ASP A 147 -40.67 -2.11 -39.82
C ASP A 147 -40.62 -1.39 -41.18
N GLY A 148 -39.54 -0.67 -41.48
CA GLY A 148 -39.30 0.00 -42.76
C GLY A 148 -38.79 -0.92 -43.88
N THR A 149 -38.31 -0.33 -44.97
CA THR A 149 -37.82 -1.08 -46.13
C THR A 149 -36.49 -1.80 -45.85
N SER A 150 -36.21 -2.86 -46.61
CA SER A 150 -34.94 -3.59 -46.50
C SER A 150 -33.72 -2.70 -46.75
N ASP A 151 -33.81 -1.77 -47.70
CA ASP A 151 -32.71 -0.85 -48.02
C ASP A 151 -32.44 0.12 -46.87
N ALA A 152 -33.48 0.71 -46.29
CA ALA A 152 -33.32 1.63 -45.16
C ALA A 152 -32.80 0.92 -43.90
N ARG A 153 -33.16 -0.36 -43.70
CA ARG A 153 -32.57 -1.21 -42.64
C ARG A 153 -31.08 -1.48 -42.88
N TYR A 154 -30.69 -1.66 -44.14
CA TYR A 154 -29.29 -1.89 -44.52
C TYR A 154 -28.43 -0.64 -44.34
N ASP A 155 -28.95 0.54 -44.70
CA ASP A 155 -28.25 1.81 -44.46
C ASP A 155 -28.05 2.07 -42.95
N LEU A 156 -29.08 1.81 -42.14
CA LEU A 156 -28.99 1.89 -40.68
C LEU A 156 -27.92 0.93 -40.11
N TYR A 157 -27.76 -0.26 -40.69
CA TYR A 157 -26.67 -1.17 -40.36
C TYR A 157 -25.29 -0.59 -40.67
N LYS A 158 -25.10 -0.04 -41.87
CA LYS A 158 -23.81 0.51 -42.28
C LYS A 158 -23.36 1.66 -41.40
N ASP A 159 -24.28 2.56 -41.05
CA ASP A 159 -23.97 3.72 -40.21
C ASP A 159 -23.52 3.27 -38.81
N GLN A 160 -24.24 2.34 -38.20
CA GLN A 160 -23.89 1.86 -36.86
C GLN A 160 -22.60 1.03 -36.86
N ASP A 161 -22.40 0.21 -37.89
CA ASP A 161 -21.19 -0.60 -38.05
C ASP A 161 -19.94 0.28 -38.19
N TYR A 162 -20.05 1.40 -38.92
CA TYR A 162 -18.99 2.41 -39.00
C TYR A 162 -18.66 3.02 -37.62
N GLU A 163 -19.67 3.44 -36.86
CA GLU A 163 -19.48 4.02 -35.52
C GLU A 163 -18.84 3.03 -34.52
N ILE A 164 -19.26 1.76 -34.57
CA ILE A 164 -18.69 0.71 -33.71
C ILE A 164 -17.23 0.45 -34.07
N ARG A 165 -16.88 0.41 -35.37
CA ARG A 165 -15.48 0.26 -35.81
C ARG A 165 -14.61 1.40 -35.30
N LEU A 166 -15.07 2.65 -35.40
CA LEU A 166 -14.34 3.80 -34.89
C LEU A 166 -14.08 3.71 -33.38
N LYS A 167 -15.07 3.29 -32.60
CA LYS A 167 -14.94 3.13 -31.14
C LYS A 167 -14.01 1.98 -30.75
N LEU A 168 -14.04 0.88 -31.50
CA LEU A 168 -13.11 -0.24 -31.33
C LEU A 168 -11.67 0.20 -31.65
N ASP A 169 -11.47 0.91 -32.76
CA ASP A 169 -10.16 1.45 -33.14
C ASP A 169 -9.63 2.42 -32.10
N TYR A 170 -10.47 3.32 -31.58
CA TYR A 170 -10.08 4.22 -30.48
C TYR A 170 -9.67 3.46 -29.21
N THR A 171 -10.43 2.42 -28.84
CA THR A 171 -10.13 1.59 -27.66
C THR A 171 -8.78 0.86 -27.83
N ASN A 172 -8.48 0.38 -29.03
CA ASN A 172 -7.22 -0.29 -29.36
C ASN A 172 -6.04 0.69 -29.49
N GLN A 173 -6.25 1.87 -30.09
CA GLN A 173 -5.22 2.89 -30.26
C GLN A 173 -4.87 3.62 -28.97
N PHE A 174 -5.83 3.83 -28.07
CA PHE A 174 -5.58 4.40 -26.74
C PHE A 174 -4.60 3.51 -25.95
N GLN A 175 -4.75 2.19 -26.04
CA GLN A 175 -3.83 1.24 -25.44
C GLN A 175 -2.42 1.36 -26.03
N ALA A 176 -2.29 1.48 -27.35
CA ALA A 176 -1.00 1.67 -28.02
C ALA A 176 -0.32 3.01 -27.67
N TYR A 177 -1.10 4.09 -27.61
CA TYR A 177 -0.61 5.42 -27.24
C TYR A 177 -0.11 5.47 -25.79
N LYS A 178 -0.85 4.87 -24.85
CA LYS A 178 -0.44 4.83 -23.43
C LYS A 178 0.83 4.01 -23.22
N ASN A 179 0.95 2.87 -23.90
CA ASN A 179 2.18 2.07 -23.90
C ASN A 179 3.39 2.88 -24.43
N SER A 180 3.20 3.67 -25.51
CA SER A 180 4.25 4.52 -26.10
C SER A 180 4.67 5.68 -25.17
N GLN A 181 3.72 6.29 -24.45
CA GLN A 181 4.02 7.34 -23.47
C GLN A 181 4.83 6.79 -22.28
N GLU A 182 4.52 5.58 -21.81
CA GLU A 182 5.26 4.92 -20.75
C GLU A 182 6.69 4.55 -21.17
N GLU A 183 6.86 4.07 -22.40
CA GLU A 183 8.18 3.79 -22.98
C GLU A 183 9.04 5.05 -23.10
N TYR A 184 8.43 6.17 -23.51
CA TYR A 184 9.09 7.47 -23.57
C TYR A 184 9.52 7.97 -22.18
N GLN A 185 8.67 7.81 -21.17
CA GLN A 185 9.02 8.16 -19.79
C GLN A 185 10.13 7.27 -19.22
N ARG A 186 10.15 5.97 -19.56
CA ARG A 186 11.27 5.07 -19.20
C ARG A 186 12.57 5.54 -19.84
N PHE A 187 12.54 5.92 -21.11
CA PHE A 187 13.71 6.46 -21.82
C PHE A 187 14.28 7.74 -21.17
N LEU A 188 13.41 8.69 -20.82
CA LEU A 188 13.79 9.92 -20.13
C LEU A 188 14.39 9.67 -18.74
N ASN A 189 13.83 8.71 -17.99
CA ASN A 189 14.33 8.35 -16.66
C ASN A 189 15.62 7.53 -16.69
N ALA A 190 15.92 6.84 -17.79
CA ALA A 190 17.18 6.10 -17.99
C ALA A 190 18.33 7.00 -18.49
N SER A 191 18.03 8.21 -18.95
CA SER A 191 19.00 9.17 -19.51
C SER A 191 19.49 10.21 -18.50
N ASN A 192 19.05 10.13 -17.24
CA ASN A 192 19.48 10.96 -16.10
C ASN A 192 20.16 10.10 -15.02
#